data_AF-A0AAN6QGM8-F1
#
_entry.id   AF-A0AAN6QGM8-F1
#
_cell.length_a   1.000
_cell.length_b   1.000
_cell.length_c   1.000
_cell.angle_alpha   90.00
_cell.angle_beta   90.00
_cell.angle_gamma   90.00
#
_symmetry.space_group_name_H-M   'P 1'
#
loop_
_entity.id
_entity.type
_entity.pdbx_description
1 polymer ?
#
loop_
_entity_poly.entity_id
_entity_poly.type
_entity_poly.pdbx_seq_one_letter_code
_entity_poly.pdbx_strand_id
1 'polypeptide(L)'
;MPSRFSSKRALYFRGLSFPPGELFSSQPRTERIYQLFFGPGYTEVDLREKIQELRARTTGILSTMFSTCLARVETFVSVQNSVLGWEVVAGDLKESHGSSLAGPEVEELVRVYADARGAYVRAAGERGVDHTSDDADGLIALIDQWLDATGHGQDHWQPLAGNDGAHLLVFRPAPLENAMARFDLQDRPGISQQPADNQDWPPKHLAPADAQLLKHPKMQQHLAGIYWQNKAAMPNLPGENTEPLGLRLFVTWLGLAHTTPGSTAALYLAPVAFMNNRERKDWYDASGQQAKLFGHTDDFLEYAAEAFRSGKKTVMGLFTPFFAILHDARSITNQGADSANSAGYSPRDVFNQHHKLRRFGCAVLIRHIQRNGSQAIQVVLFCPWDRHRWIKEAWEEYEWRLLLWKESLLNAVDTWATGHGVSSCDGYTGGSRFTRKDREPDSVEMCAQWLHDVMTAPNKTIPRAAEEGGEETEAWEWGGVVSVHKTSELARPRGLREDGTQGAVCQKRKLSCLLVFCG
;
A
#
# COMPACT_ATOMS: atom_id res chain seq x y z
N MET A 1 -47.63 17.38 11.90
CA MET A 1 -46.16 17.56 11.81
C MET A 1 -45.82 19.02 12.10
N PRO A 2 -45.32 19.39 13.29
CA PRO A 2 -45.00 20.79 13.60
C PRO A 2 -43.52 21.12 13.33
N SER A 3 -43.30 21.95 12.30
CA SER A 3 -42.47 23.17 12.30
C SER A 3 -41.15 23.24 13.10
N ARG A 4 -40.17 22.35 12.88
CA ARG A 4 -38.75 22.68 13.13
C ARG A 4 -37.88 22.16 11.97
N PHE A 5 -37.22 23.09 11.27
CA PHE A 5 -36.26 22.92 10.17
C PHE A 5 -36.82 22.67 8.75
N SER A 6 -37.09 23.76 8.01
CA SER A 6 -37.46 23.72 6.58
C SER A 6 -36.36 23.18 5.66
N SER A 7 -35.11 23.21 6.12
CA SER A 7 -33.92 22.78 5.39
C SER A 7 -33.70 21.28 5.33
N LYS A 8 -34.23 20.55 6.32
CA LYS A 8 -34.17 19.08 6.32
C LYS A 8 -34.82 18.51 5.06
N ARG A 9 -35.75 19.23 4.42
CA ARG A 9 -36.36 18.89 3.12
C ARG A 9 -35.36 18.68 1.98
N ALA A 10 -34.15 19.26 2.06
CA ALA A 10 -33.08 19.04 1.08
C ALA A 10 -32.47 17.63 1.16
N LEU A 11 -32.59 16.95 2.30
CA LEU A 11 -32.08 15.60 2.56
C LEU A 11 -33.09 14.50 2.19
N TYR A 12 -34.35 14.87 1.91
CA TYR A 12 -35.38 13.92 1.48
C TYR A 12 -35.44 13.88 -0.04
N PHE A 13 -35.04 12.73 -0.59
CA PHE A 13 -35.06 12.43 -2.03
C PHE A 13 -36.27 11.57 -2.40
N ARG A 14 -36.71 11.70 -3.65
CA ARG A 14 -37.72 10.80 -4.22
C ARG A 14 -37.10 9.40 -4.33
N GLY A 15 -37.86 8.36 -3.97
CA GLY A 15 -37.35 6.99 -3.97
C GLY A 15 -36.72 6.51 -2.65
N LEU A 16 -36.73 7.34 -1.60
CA LEU A 16 -36.30 6.99 -0.24
C LEU A 16 -37.46 7.14 0.76
N SER A 17 -37.53 6.24 1.74
CA SER A 17 -38.52 6.29 2.83
C SER A 17 -37.82 6.21 4.18
N PHE A 18 -37.75 7.35 4.88
CA PHE A 18 -37.11 7.45 6.20
C PHE A 18 -38.11 7.16 7.33
N PRO A 19 -37.69 6.51 8.42
CA PRO A 19 -38.54 6.28 9.58
C PRO A 19 -38.89 7.61 10.28
N PRO A 20 -40.03 7.68 11.00
CA PRO A 20 -40.40 8.87 11.75
C PRO A 20 -39.43 9.09 12.93
N GLY A 21 -38.74 10.23 12.96
CA GLY A 21 -37.78 10.54 14.03
C GLY A 21 -36.64 11.45 13.57
N GLU A 22 -35.58 11.52 14.36
CA GLU A 22 -34.32 12.14 13.94
C GLU A 22 -33.58 11.22 12.96
N LEU A 23 -32.98 11.81 11.92
CA LEU A 23 -32.22 11.07 10.90
C LEU A 23 -30.92 10.47 11.43
N PHE A 24 -30.37 11.02 12.52
CA PHE A 24 -29.07 10.66 13.08
C PHE A 24 -29.16 10.52 14.60
N SER A 25 -28.34 9.63 15.15
CA SER A 25 -28.46 9.16 16.54
C SER A 25 -27.92 10.10 17.61
N SER A 26 -27.16 11.15 17.25
CA SER A 26 -26.59 12.09 18.23
C SER A 26 -26.49 13.55 17.74
N GLN A 27 -26.72 14.48 18.67
CA GLN A 27 -26.77 15.93 18.44
C GLN A 27 -25.45 16.53 17.91
N PRO A 28 -24.26 16.27 18.50
CA PRO A 28 -23.00 16.82 17.98
C PRO A 28 -22.51 16.18 16.66
N ARG A 29 -23.03 15.01 16.28
CA ARG A 29 -22.77 14.41 14.96
C ARG A 29 -23.69 14.99 13.90
N THR A 30 -24.94 15.25 14.25
CA THR A 30 -25.93 15.89 13.38
C THR A 30 -25.45 17.25 12.89
N GLU A 31 -24.82 18.05 13.77
CA GLU A 31 -24.25 19.35 13.38
C GLU A 31 -23.11 19.23 12.37
N ARG A 32 -22.21 18.25 12.51
CA ARG A 32 -21.10 18.01 11.56
C ARG A 32 -21.60 17.50 10.21
N ILE A 33 -22.59 16.63 10.20
CA ILE A 33 -23.25 16.17 8.96
C ILE A 33 -23.98 17.33 8.27
N TYR A 34 -24.65 18.20 9.03
CA TYR A 34 -25.28 19.41 8.47
C TYR A 34 -24.27 20.43 7.97
N GLN A 35 -23.12 20.58 8.63
CA GLN A 35 -22.02 21.42 8.11
C GLN A 35 -21.45 20.87 6.80
N LEU A 36 -21.38 19.55 6.62
CA LEU A 36 -20.96 18.94 5.35
C LEU A 36 -21.91 19.33 4.21
N PHE A 37 -23.22 19.15 4.41
CA PHE A 37 -24.21 19.40 3.37
C PHE A 37 -24.50 20.89 3.14
N PHE A 38 -24.49 21.70 4.19
CA PHE A 38 -24.96 23.08 4.15
C PHE A 38 -23.84 24.13 4.31
N GLY A 39 -22.63 23.72 4.69
CA GLY A 39 -21.45 24.59 4.85
C GLY A 39 -21.24 25.15 6.27
N PRO A 40 -20.04 25.70 6.55
CA PRO A 40 -19.72 26.32 7.85
C PRO A 40 -20.48 27.65 8.04
N GLY A 41 -21.09 27.85 9.20
CA GLY A 41 -21.82 29.10 9.54
C GLY A 41 -23.30 29.14 9.12
N TYR A 42 -23.88 27.98 8.80
CA TYR A 42 -25.26 27.84 8.36
C TYR A 42 -26.32 28.34 9.38
N THR A 43 -27.23 29.23 8.96
CA THR A 43 -28.38 29.71 9.75
C THR A 43 -29.70 29.56 8.96
N GLU A 44 -30.80 29.25 9.65
CA GLU A 44 -32.08 28.76 9.07
C GLU A 44 -32.83 29.76 8.17
N VAL A 45 -32.39 31.02 8.10
CA VAL A 45 -33.10 32.13 7.44
C VAL A 45 -32.91 32.14 5.92
N ASP A 46 -31.85 31.49 5.40
CA ASP A 46 -31.38 31.59 4.02
C ASP A 46 -32.10 30.68 2.98
N LEU A 47 -33.19 29.99 3.36
CA LEU A 47 -33.50 28.68 2.78
C LEU A 47 -34.72 28.50 1.88
N ARG A 48 -35.69 29.42 1.83
CA ARG A 48 -36.83 29.16 0.91
C ARG A 48 -36.41 29.19 -0.56
N GLU A 49 -35.41 29.99 -0.90
CA GLU A 49 -34.93 30.15 -2.28
C GLU A 49 -33.73 29.23 -2.62
N LYS A 50 -33.03 28.66 -1.61
CA LYS A 50 -31.82 27.82 -1.81
C LYS A 50 -32.03 26.30 -1.65
N ILE A 51 -33.25 25.81 -1.43
CA ILE A 51 -33.50 24.36 -1.25
C ILE A 51 -33.02 23.53 -2.46
N GLN A 52 -33.18 24.03 -3.68
CA GLN A 52 -32.71 23.32 -4.88
C GLN A 52 -31.18 23.24 -4.95
N GLU A 53 -30.47 24.31 -4.60
CA GLU A 53 -29.02 24.34 -4.54
C GLU A 53 -28.46 23.39 -3.46
N LEU A 54 -29.07 23.41 -2.27
CA LEU A 54 -28.69 22.50 -1.19
C LEU A 54 -29.00 21.05 -1.54
N ARG A 55 -30.11 20.80 -2.23
CA ARG A 55 -30.42 19.46 -2.76
C ARG A 55 -29.37 19.03 -3.77
N ALA A 56 -29.00 19.86 -4.74
CA ALA A 56 -27.97 19.54 -5.72
C ALA A 56 -26.60 19.26 -5.06
N ARG A 57 -26.21 20.06 -4.08
CA ARG A 57 -24.98 19.85 -3.29
C ARG A 57 -25.04 18.55 -2.49
N THR A 58 -26.17 18.28 -1.84
CA THR A 58 -26.39 17.03 -1.08
C THR A 58 -26.33 15.82 -2.01
N THR A 59 -26.98 15.89 -3.18
CA THR A 59 -26.90 14.86 -4.22
C THR A 59 -25.45 14.64 -4.65
N GLY A 60 -24.69 15.71 -4.92
CA GLY A 60 -23.28 15.58 -5.30
C GLY A 60 -22.45 14.86 -4.25
N ILE A 61 -22.57 15.27 -2.98
CA ILE A 61 -21.80 14.67 -1.87
C ILE A 61 -22.19 13.20 -1.66
N LEU A 62 -23.49 12.89 -1.65
CA LEU A 62 -23.95 11.51 -1.49
C LEU A 62 -23.57 10.64 -2.70
N SER A 63 -23.69 11.16 -3.92
CA SER A 63 -23.28 10.43 -5.13
C SER A 63 -21.79 10.13 -5.12
N THR A 64 -20.94 11.08 -4.72
CA THR A 64 -19.51 10.84 -4.53
C THR A 64 -19.30 9.76 -3.49
N MET A 65 -19.96 9.84 -2.33
CA MET A 65 -19.84 8.87 -1.25
C MET A 65 -20.22 7.45 -1.67
N PHE A 66 -21.39 7.26 -2.28
CA PHE A 66 -21.83 5.95 -2.75
C PHE A 66 -20.96 5.44 -3.90
N SER A 67 -20.50 6.31 -4.81
CA SER A 67 -19.54 5.92 -5.86
C SER A 67 -18.20 5.46 -5.27
N THR A 68 -17.70 6.16 -4.26
CA THR A 68 -16.48 5.79 -3.54
C THR A 68 -16.64 4.48 -2.78
N CYS A 69 -17.81 4.25 -2.16
CA CYS A 69 -18.15 2.99 -1.53
C CYS A 69 -18.20 1.84 -2.56
N LEU A 70 -18.87 2.05 -3.70
CA LEU A 70 -18.98 1.09 -4.80
C LEU A 70 -17.63 0.73 -5.41
N ALA A 71 -16.78 1.72 -5.67
CA ALA A 71 -15.41 1.53 -6.16
C ALA A 71 -14.54 0.69 -5.20
N ARG A 72 -14.95 0.56 -3.94
CA ARG A 72 -14.24 -0.14 -2.87
C ARG A 72 -15.03 -1.29 -2.27
N VAL A 73 -16.07 -1.79 -2.94
CA VAL A 73 -16.87 -2.94 -2.46
C VAL A 73 -15.96 -4.11 -2.08
N GLU A 74 -14.99 -4.45 -2.94
CA GLU A 74 -14.00 -5.51 -2.67
C GLU A 74 -13.14 -5.23 -1.41
N THR A 75 -12.84 -3.97 -1.13
CA THR A 75 -12.14 -3.55 0.09
C THR A 75 -13.02 -3.77 1.32
N PHE A 76 -14.31 -3.42 1.26
CA PHE A 76 -15.27 -3.68 2.34
C PHE A 76 -15.43 -5.19 2.61
N VAL A 77 -15.43 -6.01 1.55
CA VAL A 77 -15.41 -7.48 1.65
C VAL A 77 -14.15 -7.96 2.37
N SER A 78 -12.99 -7.43 1.98
CA SER A 78 -11.69 -7.85 2.50
C SER A 78 -11.47 -7.46 3.96
N VAL A 79 -12.02 -6.32 4.40
CA VAL A 79 -11.87 -5.82 5.77
C VAL A 79 -13.04 -6.22 6.69
N GLN A 80 -13.93 -7.11 6.24
CA GLN A 80 -15.11 -7.58 6.97
C GLN A 80 -15.94 -6.44 7.59
N ASN A 81 -16.13 -5.33 6.87
CA ASN A 81 -16.82 -4.13 7.37
C ASN A 81 -16.22 -3.51 8.65
N SER A 82 -14.92 -3.72 8.92
CA SER A 82 -14.24 -3.00 10.00
C SER A 82 -14.26 -1.49 9.78
N VAL A 83 -14.19 -0.73 10.87
CA VAL A 83 -14.16 0.75 10.90
C VAL A 83 -13.13 1.33 9.91
N LEU A 84 -12.06 0.58 9.63
CA LEU A 84 -10.99 0.95 8.70
C LEU A 84 -11.46 1.18 7.25
N GLY A 85 -12.45 0.41 6.77
CA GLY A 85 -13.01 0.63 5.43
C GLY A 85 -13.71 1.98 5.31
N TRP A 86 -14.37 2.41 6.40
CA TRP A 86 -15.06 3.68 6.47
C TRP A 86 -14.11 4.86 6.68
N GLU A 87 -13.01 4.68 7.40
CA GLU A 87 -11.95 5.70 7.52
C GLU A 87 -11.32 6.04 6.16
N VAL A 88 -11.21 5.07 5.26
CA VAL A 88 -10.73 5.30 3.89
C VAL A 88 -11.72 6.16 3.09
N VAL A 89 -13.03 5.91 3.22
CA VAL A 89 -14.06 6.75 2.57
C VAL A 89 -14.11 8.14 3.21
N ALA A 90 -13.93 8.24 4.53
CA ALA A 90 -13.84 9.52 5.24
C ALA A 90 -12.63 10.35 4.77
N GLY A 91 -11.48 9.71 4.54
CA GLY A 91 -10.29 10.33 3.97
C GLY A 91 -10.55 10.95 2.59
N ASP A 92 -11.17 10.20 1.69
CA ASP A 92 -11.53 10.70 0.35
C ASP A 92 -12.52 11.87 0.38
N LEU A 93 -13.50 11.82 1.29
CA LEU A 93 -14.47 12.91 1.48
C LEU A 93 -13.81 14.16 2.06
N LYS A 94 -12.81 13.98 2.93
CA LYS A 94 -12.00 15.09 3.45
C LYS A 94 -11.20 15.75 2.32
N GLU A 95 -10.58 14.96 1.45
CA GLU A 95 -9.80 15.46 0.31
C GLU A 95 -10.69 16.12 -0.76
N SER A 96 -11.87 15.57 -1.05
CA SER A 96 -12.76 16.05 -2.13
C SER A 96 -13.69 17.18 -1.71
N HIS A 97 -14.12 17.22 -0.44
CA HIS A 97 -15.17 18.13 0.03
C HIS A 97 -14.82 18.86 1.34
N GLY A 98 -13.59 18.72 1.86
CA GLY A 98 -13.18 19.34 3.12
C GLY A 98 -13.92 18.80 4.34
N SER A 99 -14.48 17.59 4.24
CA SER A 99 -15.25 16.93 5.30
C SER A 99 -14.39 16.66 6.55
N SER A 100 -14.98 16.86 7.74
CA SER A 100 -14.39 16.47 9.04
C SER A 100 -15.03 15.22 9.65
N LEU A 101 -15.83 14.49 8.85
CA LEU A 101 -16.45 13.24 9.29
C LEU A 101 -15.39 12.16 9.50
N ALA A 102 -15.53 11.41 10.60
CA ALA A 102 -14.76 10.19 10.85
C ALA A 102 -15.44 8.97 10.20
N GLY A 103 -14.73 7.85 10.09
CA GLY A 103 -15.24 6.61 9.48
C GLY A 103 -16.62 6.18 9.99
N PRO A 104 -16.86 6.09 11.32
CA PRO A 104 -18.17 5.70 11.86
C PRO A 104 -19.33 6.62 11.45
N GLU A 105 -19.04 7.89 11.16
CA GLU A 105 -20.03 8.88 10.78
C GLU A 105 -20.39 8.77 9.30
N VAL A 106 -19.42 8.36 8.47
CA VAL A 106 -19.64 7.99 7.06
C VAL A 106 -20.44 6.70 6.98
N GLU A 107 -20.12 5.70 7.82
CA GLU A 107 -20.90 4.46 7.91
C GLU A 107 -22.37 4.75 8.24
N GLU A 108 -22.63 5.51 9.32
CA GLU A 108 -23.99 5.86 9.74
C GLU A 108 -24.75 6.57 8.61
N LEU A 109 -24.08 7.49 7.91
CA LEU A 109 -24.68 8.22 6.80
C LEU A 109 -25.04 7.29 5.64
N VAL A 110 -24.14 6.42 5.20
CA VAL A 110 -24.40 5.45 4.12
C VAL A 110 -25.55 4.51 4.52
N ARG A 111 -25.56 4.02 5.76
CA ARG A 111 -26.62 3.14 6.28
C ARG A 111 -27.98 3.81 6.31
N VAL A 112 -28.08 5.05 6.79
CA VAL A 112 -29.34 5.80 6.83
C VAL A 112 -29.99 5.91 5.44
N TYR A 113 -29.19 6.16 4.40
CA TYR A 113 -29.70 6.27 3.03
C TYR A 113 -29.99 4.90 2.39
N ALA A 114 -29.14 3.90 2.63
CA ALA A 114 -29.36 2.52 2.19
C ALA A 114 -30.63 1.91 2.80
N ASP A 115 -30.82 2.05 4.11
CA ASP A 115 -31.99 1.57 4.84
C ASP A 115 -33.27 2.28 4.38
N ALA A 116 -33.19 3.60 4.13
CA ALA A 116 -34.31 4.36 3.60
C ALA A 116 -34.71 3.91 2.19
N ARG A 117 -33.74 3.53 1.35
CA ARG A 117 -34.02 2.95 0.03
C ARG A 117 -34.63 1.56 0.15
N GLY A 118 -34.09 0.69 1.01
CA GLY A 118 -34.64 -0.63 1.28
C GLY A 118 -36.07 -0.60 1.84
N ALA A 119 -36.39 0.37 2.70
CA ALA A 119 -37.76 0.59 3.19
C ALA A 119 -38.71 1.03 2.06
N TYR A 120 -38.27 1.92 1.17
CA TYR A 120 -39.05 2.35 0.02
C TYR A 120 -39.36 1.18 -0.93
N VAL A 121 -38.36 0.38 -1.28
CA VAL A 121 -38.50 -0.78 -2.18
C VAL A 121 -39.48 -1.82 -1.60
N ARG A 122 -39.36 -2.15 -0.31
CA ARG A 122 -40.31 -3.05 0.38
C ARG A 122 -41.74 -2.53 0.32
N ALA A 123 -41.96 -1.27 0.66
CA ALA A 123 -43.28 -0.66 0.62
C ALA A 123 -43.85 -0.51 -0.81
N ALA A 124 -43.00 -0.43 -1.83
CA ALA A 124 -43.43 -0.41 -3.23
C ALA A 124 -43.85 -1.82 -3.70
N GLY A 125 -43.09 -2.85 -3.31
CA GLY A 125 -43.42 -4.25 -3.55
C GLY A 125 -44.75 -4.68 -2.92
N GLU A 126 -45.01 -4.27 -1.68
CA GLU A 126 -46.30 -4.51 -0.99
C GLU A 126 -47.50 -3.84 -1.70
N ARG A 127 -47.25 -2.73 -2.41
CA ARG A 127 -48.27 -1.98 -3.15
C ARG A 127 -48.39 -2.41 -4.62
N GLY A 128 -47.58 -3.37 -5.07
CA GLY A 128 -47.55 -3.81 -6.47
C GLY A 128 -47.14 -2.70 -7.45
N VAL A 129 -46.38 -1.71 -6.98
CA VAL A 129 -45.91 -0.58 -7.81
C VAL A 129 -44.50 -0.89 -8.29
N ASP A 130 -44.28 -0.73 -9.59
CA ASP A 130 -42.94 -0.83 -10.15
C ASP A 130 -42.02 0.26 -9.58
N HIS A 131 -40.92 -0.16 -8.97
CA HIS A 131 -39.96 0.68 -8.26
C HIS A 131 -38.70 0.94 -9.11
N THR A 132 -38.58 0.28 -10.27
CA THR A 132 -37.59 0.61 -11.30
C THR A 132 -38.15 1.77 -12.13
N SER A 133 -38.18 2.98 -11.58
CA SER A 133 -38.62 4.14 -12.37
C SER A 133 -37.56 4.49 -13.41
N ASP A 134 -37.97 4.68 -14.67
CA ASP A 134 -37.21 5.21 -15.82
C ASP A 134 -36.58 6.62 -15.59
N ASP A 135 -36.74 7.18 -14.40
CA ASP A 135 -36.29 8.52 -13.99
C ASP A 135 -35.36 8.39 -12.76
N ALA A 136 -34.50 7.35 -12.77
CA ALA A 136 -33.58 7.08 -11.67
C ALA A 136 -32.57 8.23 -11.56
N ASP A 137 -32.85 9.19 -10.68
CA ASP A 137 -31.88 10.15 -10.16
C ASP A 137 -30.56 9.39 -9.91
N GLY A 138 -29.45 9.86 -10.49
CA GLY A 138 -28.17 9.11 -10.48
C GLY A 138 -27.71 8.66 -9.09
N LEU A 139 -28.14 9.35 -8.03
CA LEU A 139 -27.95 8.92 -6.65
C LEU A 139 -28.72 7.64 -6.29
N ILE A 140 -29.98 7.49 -6.70
CA ILE A 140 -30.79 6.30 -6.43
C ILE A 140 -30.19 5.08 -7.12
N ALA A 141 -29.71 5.22 -8.35
CA ALA A 141 -29.03 4.15 -9.06
C ALA A 141 -27.75 3.68 -8.33
N LEU A 142 -26.98 4.61 -7.76
CA LEU A 142 -25.80 4.29 -6.96
C LEU A 142 -26.17 3.60 -5.64
N ILE A 143 -27.26 4.00 -4.99
CA ILE A 143 -27.74 3.33 -3.77
C ILE A 143 -28.22 1.91 -4.10
N ASP A 144 -28.96 1.73 -5.20
CA ASP A 144 -29.42 0.40 -5.64
C ASP A 144 -28.25 -0.52 -5.96
N GLN A 145 -27.25 -0.04 -6.71
CA GLN A 145 -26.00 -0.78 -6.96
C GLN A 145 -25.27 -1.15 -5.66
N TRP A 146 -25.28 -0.27 -4.67
CA TRP A 146 -24.65 -0.53 -3.38
C TRP A 146 -25.40 -1.61 -2.60
N LEU A 147 -26.74 -1.57 -2.58
CA LEU A 147 -27.57 -2.59 -1.94
C LEU A 147 -27.36 -3.97 -2.59
N ASP A 148 -27.30 -4.02 -3.92
CA ASP A 148 -27.03 -5.25 -4.69
C ASP A 148 -25.63 -5.80 -4.39
N ALA A 149 -24.61 -4.94 -4.39
CA ALA A 149 -23.23 -5.32 -4.13
C ALA A 149 -22.99 -5.82 -2.70
N THR A 150 -23.80 -5.37 -1.74
CA THR A 150 -23.62 -5.68 -0.31
C THR A 150 -24.62 -6.69 0.24
N GLY A 151 -25.55 -7.20 -0.60
CA GLY A 151 -26.57 -8.17 -0.18
C GLY A 151 -27.56 -7.59 0.85
N HIS A 152 -27.77 -6.28 0.82
CA HIS A 152 -28.45 -5.53 1.87
C HIS A 152 -29.97 -5.86 1.86
N GLY A 153 -30.38 -6.81 2.72
CA GLY A 153 -31.77 -7.31 2.77
C GLY A 153 -31.92 -8.74 3.29
N GLN A 154 -30.82 -9.50 3.40
CA GLN A 154 -30.74 -10.72 4.21
C GLN A 154 -30.02 -10.38 5.52
N ASP A 155 -30.48 -10.92 6.65
CA ASP A 155 -30.25 -10.44 8.02
C ASP A 155 -28.79 -10.24 8.49
N HIS A 156 -27.77 -10.50 7.68
CA HIS A 156 -26.36 -10.23 7.98
C HIS A 156 -25.61 -9.75 6.73
N TRP A 157 -24.78 -8.70 6.87
CA TRP A 157 -23.86 -8.22 5.84
C TRP A 157 -22.95 -9.37 5.37
N GLN A 158 -23.19 -9.91 4.18
CA GLN A 158 -22.29 -10.85 3.52
C GLN A 158 -22.21 -10.52 2.03
N PRO A 159 -21.02 -10.16 1.52
CA PRO A 159 -20.80 -9.98 0.09
C PRO A 159 -20.80 -11.35 -0.62
N LEU A 160 -21.52 -11.44 -1.73
CA LEU A 160 -21.53 -12.60 -2.63
C LEU A 160 -20.25 -12.65 -3.46
N ALA A 161 -19.63 -13.84 -3.54
CA ALA A 161 -18.43 -14.09 -4.34
C ALA A 161 -18.74 -14.40 -5.81
N GLY A 162 -17.91 -13.89 -6.72
CA GLY A 162 -17.78 -14.38 -8.11
C GLY A 162 -17.10 -13.33 -9.01
N ASN A 163 -16.44 -13.63 -10.12
CA ASN A 163 -15.91 -14.86 -10.71
C ASN A 163 -14.98 -14.42 -11.88
N ASP A 164 -14.15 -15.34 -12.37
CA ASP A 164 -13.11 -15.23 -13.43
C ASP A 164 -13.36 -14.36 -14.68
N GLY A 165 -12.24 -13.85 -15.25
CA GLY A 165 -12.19 -13.31 -16.62
C GLY A 165 -10.82 -12.73 -17.04
N ALA A 166 -9.94 -13.58 -17.56
CA ALA A 166 -8.64 -13.21 -18.13
C ALA A 166 -8.74 -12.58 -19.53
N HIS A 167 -7.98 -11.52 -19.84
CA HIS A 167 -7.51 -11.24 -21.21
C HIS A 167 -6.11 -10.60 -21.25
N LEU A 168 -5.21 -11.26 -21.99
CA LEU A 168 -3.90 -10.82 -22.47
C LEU A 168 -4.05 -9.85 -23.64
N LEU A 169 -3.29 -8.75 -23.74
CA LEU A 169 -2.94 -8.13 -25.02
C LEU A 169 -1.55 -7.43 -25.00
N VAL A 170 -1.01 -7.25 -26.22
CA VAL A 170 0.39 -7.29 -26.64
C VAL A 170 1.05 -5.89 -26.80
N PHE A 171 2.38 -5.91 -26.67
CA PHE A 171 3.44 -4.90 -26.90
C PHE A 171 3.29 -3.86 -28.05
N ARG A 172 3.89 -2.68 -27.81
CA ARG A 172 4.84 -2.00 -28.74
C ARG A 172 5.74 -0.96 -28.03
N PRO A 173 7.05 -0.85 -28.34
CA PRO A 173 7.93 0.21 -27.81
C PRO A 173 8.28 1.29 -28.86
N ALA A 174 8.51 2.54 -28.41
CA ALA A 174 9.15 3.64 -29.16
C ALA A 174 9.86 4.61 -28.15
N PRO A 175 10.74 5.55 -28.56
CA PRO A 175 12.17 5.50 -28.26
C PRO A 175 12.64 6.39 -27.09
N LEU A 176 13.87 6.14 -26.66
CA LEU A 176 14.42 6.38 -25.32
C LEU A 176 15.69 7.26 -25.34
N GLU A 177 15.72 8.36 -26.06
CA GLU A 177 17.00 9.04 -26.30
C GLU A 177 17.35 10.13 -25.28
N ASN A 178 16.44 10.56 -24.41
CA ASN A 178 16.71 11.70 -23.51
C ASN A 178 16.92 11.35 -22.02
N ALA A 179 16.89 10.08 -21.61
CA ALA A 179 16.87 9.69 -20.19
C ALA A 179 18.23 9.19 -19.61
N MET A 180 19.32 9.23 -20.37
CA MET A 180 20.59 8.56 -20.02
C MET A 180 21.64 9.43 -19.31
N ALA A 181 21.41 10.72 -19.10
CA ALA A 181 22.44 11.63 -18.57
C ALA A 181 22.78 11.47 -17.07
N ARG A 182 22.10 10.59 -16.32
CA ARG A 182 22.32 10.40 -14.86
C ARG A 182 22.73 8.99 -14.44
N PHE A 183 22.85 8.06 -15.37
CA PHE A 183 23.28 6.69 -15.10
C PHE A 183 24.59 6.42 -15.83
N ASP A 184 25.65 7.07 -15.35
CA ASP A 184 26.95 6.96 -15.99
C ASP A 184 27.70 5.72 -15.49
N LEU A 185 27.51 4.61 -16.21
CA LEU A 185 28.39 3.44 -16.14
C LEU A 185 29.59 3.59 -17.11
N GLN A 186 29.83 4.78 -17.69
CA GLN A 186 30.82 4.94 -18.78
C GLN A 186 32.24 5.35 -18.35
N ASP A 187 32.56 5.47 -17.06
CA ASP A 187 33.97 5.60 -16.65
C ASP A 187 34.68 4.24 -16.69
N ARG A 188 34.88 3.73 -17.91
CA ARG A 188 35.88 2.69 -18.22
C ARG A 188 37.19 3.38 -18.60
N PRO A 189 38.27 3.29 -17.81
CA PRO A 189 39.60 3.35 -18.39
C PRO A 189 39.85 2.00 -19.09
N GLY A 190 39.62 1.96 -20.41
CA GLY A 190 40.29 0.99 -21.29
C GLY A 190 39.74 -0.44 -21.40
N ILE A 191 38.42 -0.66 -21.54
CA ILE A 191 37.92 -1.95 -22.07
C ILE A 191 36.94 -1.69 -23.21
N SER A 192 37.33 -2.17 -24.40
CA SER A 192 36.60 -2.21 -25.66
C SER A 192 35.09 -2.46 -25.48
N GLN A 193 34.27 -1.65 -26.16
CA GLN A 193 32.83 -1.88 -26.36
C GLN A 193 32.60 -3.00 -27.40
N GLN A 194 33.28 -4.13 -27.26
CA GLN A 194 32.87 -5.36 -27.93
C GLN A 194 32.00 -6.16 -26.96
N PRO A 195 30.84 -6.69 -27.40
CA PRO A 195 30.24 -7.80 -26.68
C PRO A 195 31.31 -8.89 -26.65
N ALA A 196 31.75 -9.28 -25.45
CA ALA A 196 32.58 -10.45 -25.34
C ALA A 196 31.73 -11.63 -25.86
N ASP A 197 32.08 -12.16 -27.02
CA ASP A 197 31.39 -13.22 -27.78
C ASP A 197 31.30 -14.57 -27.03
N ASN A 198 31.55 -14.61 -25.71
CA ASN A 198 31.62 -15.84 -24.93
C ASN A 198 31.38 -15.63 -23.43
N GLN A 199 30.35 -14.87 -23.07
CA GLN A 199 29.90 -14.80 -21.66
C GLN A 199 28.47 -15.33 -21.56
N ASP A 200 28.31 -16.47 -20.88
CA ASP A 200 27.00 -17.05 -20.56
C ASP A 200 26.15 -15.99 -19.83
N TRP A 201 25.18 -15.41 -20.53
CA TRP A 201 24.25 -14.43 -19.98
C TRP A 201 22.82 -15.00 -20.01
N PRO A 202 22.09 -15.00 -18.88
CA PRO A 202 22.55 -14.63 -17.53
C PRO A 202 23.57 -15.65 -16.96
N PRO A 203 24.36 -15.27 -15.92
CA PRO A 203 25.33 -16.18 -15.31
C PRO A 203 24.71 -17.51 -14.85
N LYS A 204 25.34 -18.64 -15.23
CA LYS A 204 24.83 -20.01 -15.00
C LYS A 204 24.57 -20.38 -13.55
N HIS A 205 25.23 -19.72 -12.59
CA HIS A 205 25.07 -20.01 -11.16
C HIS A 205 23.86 -19.31 -10.53
N LEU A 206 23.19 -18.43 -11.27
CA LEU A 206 21.96 -17.78 -10.80
C LEU A 206 20.77 -18.73 -10.90
N ALA A 207 19.79 -18.54 -10.02
CA ALA A 207 18.58 -19.34 -10.05
C ALA A 207 17.76 -19.04 -11.32
N PRO A 208 16.94 -19.99 -11.80
CA PRO A 208 16.05 -19.75 -12.95
C PRO A 208 15.14 -18.51 -12.77
N ALA A 209 14.71 -18.22 -11.54
CA ALA A 209 13.91 -17.05 -11.21
C ALA A 209 14.70 -15.73 -11.45
N ASP A 210 15.96 -15.67 -11.02
CA ASP A 210 16.85 -14.53 -11.30
C ASP A 210 17.08 -14.36 -12.80
N ALA A 211 17.30 -15.48 -13.50
CA ALA A 211 17.50 -15.49 -14.95
C ALA A 211 16.30 -14.89 -15.69
N GLN A 212 15.06 -15.13 -15.23
CA GLN A 212 13.86 -14.51 -15.81
C GLN A 212 13.84 -12.98 -15.61
N LEU A 213 14.22 -12.50 -14.42
CA LEU A 213 14.30 -11.07 -14.11
C LEU A 213 15.38 -10.35 -14.95
N LEU A 214 16.40 -11.08 -15.39
CA LEU A 214 17.50 -10.57 -16.23
C LEU A 214 17.20 -10.53 -17.73
N LYS A 215 16.08 -11.13 -18.20
CA LYS A 215 15.71 -11.14 -19.64
C LYS A 215 15.35 -9.76 -20.20
N HIS A 216 15.18 -8.75 -19.36
CA HIS A 216 14.85 -7.41 -19.83
C HIS A 216 16.02 -6.81 -20.64
N PRO A 217 15.83 -6.36 -21.90
CA PRO A 217 16.94 -5.98 -22.79
C PRO A 217 17.90 -4.94 -22.21
N LYS A 218 17.37 -3.97 -21.48
CA LYS A 218 18.20 -2.94 -20.81
C LYS A 218 19.06 -3.50 -19.67
N MET A 219 18.63 -4.57 -19.00
CA MET A 219 19.47 -5.22 -17.98
C MET A 219 20.70 -5.83 -18.65
N GLN A 220 20.50 -6.54 -19.76
CA GLN A 220 21.60 -7.09 -20.55
C GLN A 220 22.54 -5.99 -21.06
N GLN A 221 22.00 -4.91 -21.64
CA GLN A 221 22.82 -3.80 -22.16
C GLN A 221 23.75 -3.19 -21.11
N HIS A 222 23.29 -3.05 -19.87
CA HIS A 222 24.04 -2.35 -18.81
C HIS A 222 24.83 -3.28 -17.87
N LEU A 223 24.41 -4.54 -17.73
CA LEU A 223 24.95 -5.45 -16.71
C LEU A 223 25.62 -6.68 -17.32
N ALA A 224 25.60 -6.86 -18.65
CA ALA A 224 26.32 -7.95 -19.30
C ALA A 224 27.79 -7.97 -18.88
N GLY A 225 28.22 -9.13 -18.41
CA GLY A 225 29.58 -9.38 -17.94
C GLY A 225 29.88 -8.99 -16.50
N ILE A 226 28.90 -8.46 -15.76
CA ILE A 226 29.00 -8.24 -14.32
C ILE A 226 28.64 -9.52 -13.57
N TYR A 227 29.53 -9.95 -12.67
CA TYR A 227 29.33 -11.06 -11.76
C TYR A 227 30.33 -10.97 -10.60
N TRP A 228 30.26 -11.88 -9.64
CA TRP A 228 31.04 -11.81 -8.41
C TRP A 228 32.57 -11.77 -8.58
N GLN A 229 33.14 -12.27 -9.69
CA GLN A 229 34.59 -12.15 -9.99
C GLN A 229 34.91 -10.90 -10.82
N ASN A 230 33.98 -10.42 -11.64
CA ASN A 230 34.13 -9.22 -12.45
C ASN A 230 33.13 -8.16 -11.99
N LYS A 231 33.47 -7.49 -10.89
CA LYS A 231 32.65 -6.42 -10.33
C LYS A 231 32.96 -5.14 -11.11
N ALA A 232 32.00 -4.64 -11.87
CA ALA A 232 32.06 -3.26 -12.36
C ALA A 232 31.98 -2.29 -11.17
N ALA A 233 32.27 -1.01 -11.41
CA ALA A 233 32.08 0.05 -10.41
C ALA A 233 30.65 0.02 -9.86
N MET A 234 30.51 0.31 -8.56
CA MET A 234 29.21 0.40 -7.90
C MET A 234 28.42 1.57 -8.49
N PRO A 235 27.14 1.35 -8.91
CA PRO A 235 26.26 2.45 -9.28
C PRO A 235 26.03 3.38 -8.10
N ASN A 236 25.70 4.64 -8.38
CA ASN A 236 25.23 5.56 -7.34
C ASN A 236 24.05 4.96 -6.58
N LEU A 237 23.99 5.20 -5.27
CA LEU A 237 22.85 4.80 -4.46
C LEU A 237 21.58 5.46 -5.03
N PRO A 238 20.50 4.69 -5.22
CA PRO A 238 19.23 5.26 -5.62
C PRO A 238 18.61 6.04 -4.46
N GLY A 239 17.88 7.10 -4.79
CA GLY A 239 17.04 7.87 -3.87
C GLY A 239 15.56 7.81 -4.25
N GLU A 240 14.74 8.56 -3.53
CA GLU A 240 13.26 8.56 -3.68
C GLU A 240 12.76 8.92 -5.09
N ASN A 241 13.55 9.73 -5.82
CA ASN A 241 13.25 10.20 -7.18
C ASN A 241 14.05 9.45 -8.26
N THR A 242 14.81 8.42 -7.91
CA THR A 242 15.52 7.61 -8.92
C THR A 242 14.54 6.90 -9.82
N GLU A 243 14.79 6.96 -11.14
CA GLU A 243 13.92 6.29 -12.11
C GLU A 243 13.81 4.78 -11.82
N PRO A 244 12.66 4.16 -12.10
CA PRO A 244 12.42 2.72 -11.93
C PRO A 244 13.50 1.82 -12.53
N LEU A 245 14.04 2.21 -13.71
CA LEU A 245 15.13 1.47 -14.34
C LEU A 245 16.42 1.55 -13.51
N GLY A 246 16.75 2.73 -12.97
CA GLY A 246 17.94 2.94 -12.13
C GLY A 246 17.86 2.13 -10.84
N LEU A 247 16.68 2.09 -10.20
CA LEU A 247 16.42 1.24 -9.04
C LEU A 247 16.66 -0.25 -9.36
N ARG A 248 16.10 -0.73 -10.48
CA ARG A 248 16.28 -2.12 -10.91
C ARG A 248 17.73 -2.43 -11.25
N LEU A 249 18.43 -1.54 -11.95
CA LEU A 249 19.85 -1.70 -12.26
C LEU A 249 20.70 -1.78 -11.00
N PHE A 250 20.43 -0.94 -9.99
CA PHE A 250 21.14 -0.98 -8.71
C PHE A 250 20.95 -2.33 -8.00
N VAL A 251 19.71 -2.77 -7.79
CA VAL A 251 19.42 -4.03 -7.08
C VAL A 251 19.98 -5.23 -7.86
N THR A 252 19.87 -5.20 -9.19
CA THR A 252 20.41 -6.26 -10.04
C THR A 252 21.94 -6.29 -10.01
N TRP A 253 22.60 -5.14 -10.11
CA TRP A 253 24.06 -5.02 -9.95
C TRP A 253 24.49 -5.59 -8.60
N LEU A 254 23.80 -5.22 -7.52
CA LEU A 254 24.13 -5.68 -6.17
C LEU A 254 24.01 -7.20 -6.06
N GLY A 255 22.95 -7.77 -6.63
CA GLY A 255 22.76 -9.22 -6.70
C GLY A 255 23.88 -9.90 -7.50
N LEU A 256 24.20 -9.42 -8.69
CA LEU A 256 25.22 -10.00 -9.56
C LEU A 256 26.64 -9.91 -8.98
N ALA A 257 27.00 -8.76 -8.41
CA ALA A 257 28.34 -8.48 -7.90
C ALA A 257 28.64 -9.21 -6.58
N HIS A 258 27.62 -9.64 -5.84
CA HIS A 258 27.78 -10.24 -4.51
C HIS A 258 27.24 -11.66 -4.36
N THR A 259 26.45 -12.16 -5.32
CA THR A 259 25.98 -13.56 -5.31
C THR A 259 27.01 -14.49 -5.94
N THR A 260 27.70 -15.24 -5.07
CA THR A 260 28.59 -16.35 -5.44
C THR A 260 27.81 -17.67 -5.57
N PRO A 261 28.36 -18.71 -6.25
CA PRO A 261 27.73 -20.02 -6.32
C PRO A 261 27.43 -20.66 -4.95
N GLY A 262 28.26 -20.37 -3.94
CA GLY A 262 28.09 -20.84 -2.57
C GLY A 262 27.30 -19.89 -1.65
N SER A 263 26.72 -18.81 -2.19
CA SER A 263 25.99 -17.84 -1.38
C SER A 263 24.74 -18.46 -0.75
N THR A 264 24.62 -18.31 0.56
CA THR A 264 23.43 -18.69 1.32
C THR A 264 22.35 -17.60 1.30
N ALA A 265 22.69 -16.41 0.82
CA ALA A 265 21.77 -15.31 0.61
C ALA A 265 21.31 -15.24 -0.85
N ALA A 266 20.09 -14.74 -1.05
CA ALA A 266 19.53 -14.36 -2.33
C ALA A 266 18.94 -12.94 -2.24
N LEU A 267 19.01 -12.20 -3.33
CA LEU A 267 18.46 -10.85 -3.44
C LEU A 267 17.47 -10.84 -4.60
N TYR A 268 16.23 -10.45 -4.32
CA TYR A 268 15.22 -10.30 -5.35
C TYR A 268 15.60 -9.14 -6.29
N LEU A 269 15.83 -9.45 -7.57
CA LEU A 269 16.47 -8.53 -8.54
C LEU A 269 15.53 -7.45 -9.11
N ALA A 270 14.36 -7.27 -8.53
CA ALA A 270 13.44 -6.19 -8.89
C ALA A 270 13.03 -5.41 -7.63
N PRO A 271 13.00 -4.07 -7.66
CA PRO A 271 12.41 -3.30 -6.58
C PRO A 271 10.91 -3.64 -6.46
N VAL A 272 10.38 -3.72 -5.25
CA VAL A 272 8.97 -4.04 -4.99
C VAL A 272 8.23 -2.75 -4.66
N ALA A 273 7.29 -2.33 -5.51
CA ALA A 273 6.51 -1.10 -5.26
C ALA A 273 5.02 -1.36 -5.01
N PHE A 274 4.53 -2.56 -5.35
CA PHE A 274 3.11 -2.89 -5.34
C PHE A 274 2.82 -4.03 -4.36
N MET A 275 1.62 -4.05 -3.79
CA MET A 275 1.21 -5.17 -2.94
C MET A 275 0.96 -6.42 -3.78
N ASN A 276 0.26 -6.27 -4.92
CA ASN A 276 -0.09 -7.40 -5.78
C ASN A 276 0.05 -7.05 -7.27
N ASN A 277 -0.09 -8.07 -8.12
CA ASN A 277 0.02 -7.91 -9.57
C ASN A 277 -1.10 -7.05 -10.18
N ARG A 278 -2.29 -7.06 -9.58
CA ARG A 278 -3.43 -6.27 -10.06
C ARG A 278 -3.12 -4.79 -9.95
N GLU A 279 -2.68 -4.35 -8.76
CA GLU A 279 -2.25 -2.98 -8.52
C GLU A 279 -1.16 -2.56 -9.51
N ARG A 280 -0.12 -3.40 -9.69
CA ARG A 280 0.94 -3.14 -10.68
C ARG A 280 0.40 -2.95 -12.10
N LYS A 281 -0.57 -3.76 -12.52
CA LYS A 281 -1.22 -3.67 -13.84
C LYS A 281 -2.06 -2.41 -13.97
N ASP A 282 -2.80 -2.03 -12.94
CA ASP A 282 -3.63 -0.81 -12.94
C ASP A 282 -2.78 0.46 -13.12
N TRP A 283 -1.56 0.43 -12.58
CA TRP A 283 -0.54 1.47 -12.73
C TRP A 283 0.26 1.41 -14.04
N TYR A 284 0.04 0.42 -14.91
CA TYR A 284 0.84 0.23 -16.12
C TYR A 284 0.81 1.45 -17.03
N ASP A 285 -0.38 1.91 -17.42
CA ASP A 285 -0.50 3.05 -18.33
C ASP A 285 -0.16 4.38 -17.63
N ALA A 286 -0.63 4.56 -16.39
CA ALA A 286 -0.41 5.77 -15.61
C ALA A 286 1.08 6.04 -15.31
N SER A 287 1.89 4.99 -15.23
CA SER A 287 3.33 5.09 -15.02
C SER A 287 4.14 5.25 -16.32
N GLY A 288 3.50 5.38 -17.49
CA GLY A 288 4.19 5.30 -18.77
C GLY A 288 4.89 3.95 -18.96
N GLN A 289 4.21 2.87 -18.55
CA GLN A 289 4.67 1.49 -18.56
C GLN A 289 5.87 1.21 -17.65
N GLN A 290 6.24 2.12 -16.75
CA GLN A 290 7.37 1.89 -15.83
C GLN A 290 7.02 0.91 -14.70
N ALA A 291 5.74 0.70 -14.39
CA ALA A 291 5.29 -0.27 -13.38
C ALA A 291 5.83 -1.70 -13.64
N LYS A 292 6.09 -2.08 -14.90
CA LYS A 292 6.67 -3.38 -15.26
C LYS A 292 8.10 -3.60 -14.77
N LEU A 293 8.80 -2.52 -14.39
CA LEU A 293 10.16 -2.59 -13.87
C LEU A 293 10.19 -2.98 -12.38
N PHE A 294 9.05 -2.86 -11.69
CA PHE A 294 8.88 -3.28 -10.32
C PHE A 294 8.27 -4.69 -10.23
N GLY A 295 8.59 -5.38 -9.14
CA GLY A 295 7.85 -6.52 -8.64
C GLY A 295 6.71 -6.09 -7.72
N HIS A 296 5.98 -7.09 -7.23
CA HIS A 296 4.99 -6.94 -6.17
C HIS A 296 5.31 -7.90 -5.01
N THR A 297 4.59 -7.74 -3.89
CA THR A 297 4.86 -8.51 -2.67
C THR A 297 4.70 -10.02 -2.90
N ASP A 298 3.66 -10.45 -3.63
CA ASP A 298 3.47 -11.88 -3.92
C ASP A 298 4.64 -12.47 -4.72
N ASP A 299 5.12 -11.79 -5.77
CA ASP A 299 6.28 -12.24 -6.56
C ASP A 299 7.55 -12.38 -5.70
N PHE A 300 7.74 -11.45 -4.75
CA PHE A 300 8.88 -11.49 -3.83
C PHE A 300 8.79 -12.69 -2.88
N LEU A 301 7.60 -13.01 -2.37
CA LEU A 301 7.38 -14.13 -1.46
C LEU A 301 7.46 -15.48 -2.20
N GLU A 302 6.97 -15.55 -3.43
CA GLU A 302 7.16 -16.71 -4.30
C GLU A 302 8.64 -16.93 -4.62
N TYR A 303 9.37 -15.86 -4.94
CA TYR A 303 10.82 -15.90 -5.10
C TYR A 303 11.50 -16.40 -3.83
N ALA A 304 11.07 -15.94 -2.66
CA ALA A 304 11.63 -16.39 -1.39
C ALA A 304 11.43 -17.90 -1.20
N ALA A 305 10.23 -18.42 -1.47
CA ALA A 305 9.96 -19.85 -1.40
C ALA A 305 10.85 -20.67 -2.34
N GLU A 306 11.04 -20.24 -3.59
CA GLU A 306 11.95 -20.90 -4.53
C GLU A 306 13.41 -20.84 -4.05
N ALA A 307 13.85 -19.68 -3.57
CA ALA A 307 15.19 -19.50 -3.04
C ALA A 307 15.44 -20.45 -1.86
N PHE A 308 14.51 -20.56 -0.91
CA PHE A 308 14.62 -21.48 0.22
C PHE A 308 14.62 -22.95 -0.22
N ARG A 309 13.78 -23.33 -1.20
CA ARG A 309 13.81 -24.68 -1.80
C ARG A 309 15.14 -25.00 -2.48
N SER A 310 15.80 -24.02 -3.07
CA SER A 310 17.14 -24.15 -3.66
C SER A 310 18.29 -24.16 -2.64
N GLY A 311 17.99 -24.11 -1.33
CA GLY A 311 18.99 -24.20 -0.26
C GLY A 311 19.52 -22.85 0.24
N LYS A 312 18.94 -21.73 -0.21
CA LYS A 312 19.23 -20.41 0.39
C LYS A 312 18.68 -20.38 1.82
N LYS A 313 19.31 -19.57 2.67
CA LYS A 313 18.93 -19.36 4.07
C LYS A 313 18.38 -17.97 4.33
N THR A 314 18.71 -17.01 3.46
CA THR A 314 18.30 -15.61 3.58
C THR A 314 17.84 -15.10 2.22
N VAL A 315 16.74 -14.37 2.20
CA VAL A 315 16.19 -13.69 1.02
C VAL A 315 15.98 -12.23 1.38
N MET A 316 16.39 -11.33 0.49
CA MET A 316 16.30 -9.89 0.69
C MET A 316 15.57 -9.21 -0.48
N GLY A 317 14.90 -8.09 -0.20
CA GLY A 317 14.24 -7.27 -1.20
C GLY A 317 14.30 -5.79 -0.85
N LEU A 318 14.45 -4.95 -1.88
CA LEU A 318 14.27 -3.51 -1.78
C LEU A 318 12.81 -3.17 -2.10
N PHE A 319 12.11 -2.59 -1.14
CA PHE A 319 10.74 -2.11 -1.29
C PHE A 319 10.75 -0.60 -1.49
N THR A 320 10.08 -0.14 -2.55
CA THR A 320 9.97 1.26 -2.92
C THR A 320 8.52 1.67 -3.21
N PRO A 321 7.57 1.45 -2.28
CA PRO A 321 6.19 1.89 -2.47
C PRO A 321 6.11 3.41 -2.65
N PHE A 322 5.05 3.85 -3.30
CA PHE A 322 4.65 5.25 -3.34
C PHE A 322 3.18 5.29 -2.94
N PHE A 323 2.78 6.34 -2.23
CA PHE A 323 1.46 6.39 -1.61
C PHE A 323 0.47 7.27 -2.35
N ALA A 324 0.75 7.68 -3.58
CA ALA A 324 -0.21 8.38 -4.43
C ALA A 324 -1.40 7.48 -4.81
N ILE A 325 -2.57 8.09 -5.03
CA ILE A 325 -3.73 7.38 -5.58
C ILE A 325 -3.60 7.36 -7.12
N LEU A 326 -3.97 6.23 -7.73
CA LEU A 326 -3.94 6.05 -9.18
C LEU A 326 -4.76 7.12 -9.93
N HIS A 327 -5.91 7.49 -9.38
CA HIS A 327 -6.74 8.57 -9.91
C HIS A 327 -5.96 9.90 -9.98
N ASP A 328 -5.27 10.27 -8.90
CA ASP A 328 -4.49 11.51 -8.85
C ASP A 328 -3.36 11.48 -9.87
N ALA A 329 -2.64 10.35 -9.96
CA ALA A 329 -1.57 10.20 -10.94
C ALA A 329 -2.08 10.35 -12.38
N ARG A 330 -3.26 9.78 -12.69
CA ARG A 330 -3.91 9.96 -13.99
C ARG A 330 -4.36 11.40 -14.21
N SER A 331 -4.92 12.05 -13.19
CA SER A 331 -5.34 13.46 -13.27
C SER A 331 -4.14 14.38 -13.53
N ILE A 332 -3.02 14.19 -12.82
CA ILE A 332 -1.79 14.97 -13.01
C ILE A 332 -1.25 14.77 -14.44
N THR A 333 -1.28 13.54 -14.93
CA THR A 333 -0.85 13.19 -16.28
C THR A 333 -1.73 13.86 -17.35
N ASN A 334 -3.06 13.87 -17.15
CA ASN A 334 -4.01 14.45 -18.10
C ASN A 334 -3.96 15.99 -18.10
N GLN A 335 -3.84 16.63 -16.93
CA GLN A 335 -3.72 18.09 -16.83
C GLN A 335 -2.47 18.64 -17.53
N GLY A 336 -1.38 17.87 -17.58
CA GLY A 336 -0.18 18.22 -18.32
C GLY A 336 -0.32 18.14 -19.85
N ALA A 337 -1.30 17.38 -20.35
CA ALA A 337 -1.57 17.21 -21.78
C ALA A 337 -2.47 18.31 -22.37
N ASP A 338 -3.36 18.90 -21.56
CA ASP A 338 -4.37 19.87 -22.01
C ASP A 338 -3.88 21.34 -22.01
N SER A 339 -2.69 21.59 -21.48
CA SER A 339 -2.07 22.92 -21.45
C SER A 339 -1.34 23.22 -22.77
N ALA A 340 -2.00 23.99 -23.65
CA ALA A 340 -1.49 24.36 -24.98
C ALA A 340 -0.15 25.14 -25.01
N ASN A 341 0.43 25.50 -23.86
CA ASN A 341 1.69 26.23 -23.73
C ASN A 341 2.72 25.57 -22.78
N SER A 342 2.45 24.36 -22.28
CA SER A 342 3.43 23.58 -21.52
C SER A 342 4.00 22.51 -22.43
N ALA A 343 5.32 22.32 -22.46
CA ALA A 343 5.88 21.05 -22.90
C ALA A 343 5.29 19.97 -21.97
N GLY A 344 4.23 19.29 -22.42
CA GLY A 344 3.45 18.38 -21.57
C GLY A 344 4.36 17.30 -20.99
N TYR A 345 4.36 17.16 -19.67
CA TYR A 345 5.09 16.09 -19.02
C TYR A 345 4.51 14.75 -19.45
N SER A 346 5.35 13.82 -19.93
CA SER A 346 4.87 12.49 -20.26
C SER A 346 4.41 11.78 -18.97
N PRO A 347 3.50 10.77 -19.05
CA PRO A 347 3.15 9.95 -17.89
C PRO A 347 4.37 9.41 -17.14
N ARG A 348 5.45 9.13 -17.88
CA ARG A 348 6.73 8.71 -17.32
C ARG A 348 7.43 9.83 -16.53
N ASP A 349 7.44 11.05 -17.04
CA ASP A 349 8.07 12.18 -16.35
C ASP A 349 7.34 12.49 -15.05
N VAL A 350 6.00 12.47 -15.09
CA VAL A 350 5.14 12.61 -13.91
C VAL A 350 5.46 11.51 -12.90
N PHE A 351 5.48 10.25 -13.33
CA PHE A 351 5.77 9.11 -12.45
C PHE A 351 7.18 9.11 -11.85
N ASN A 352 8.14 9.75 -12.51
CA ASN A 352 9.52 9.78 -12.05
C ASN A 352 9.85 11.00 -11.19
N GLN A 353 9.19 12.13 -11.42
CA GLN A 353 9.64 13.43 -10.89
C GLN A 353 8.57 14.14 -10.05
N HIS A 354 7.31 13.72 -10.11
CA HIS A 354 6.26 14.41 -9.37
C HIS A 354 6.36 14.11 -7.87
N HIS A 355 6.38 15.15 -7.04
CA HIS A 355 6.58 15.03 -5.58
C HIS A 355 5.57 14.10 -4.88
N LYS A 356 4.32 14.05 -5.35
CA LYS A 356 3.31 13.10 -4.82
C LYS A 356 3.61 11.62 -5.14
N LEU A 357 4.42 11.37 -6.17
CA LEU A 357 4.82 10.03 -6.63
C LEU A 357 6.25 9.67 -6.19
N ARG A 358 6.83 10.44 -5.26
CA ARG A 358 8.10 10.08 -4.62
C ARG A 358 7.97 8.71 -3.95
N ARG A 359 9.07 7.97 -3.90
CA ARG A 359 9.10 6.58 -3.39
C ARG A 359 9.62 6.56 -1.96
N PHE A 360 8.94 5.79 -1.11
CA PHE A 360 9.39 5.48 0.23
C PHE A 360 10.29 4.25 0.20
N GLY A 361 11.43 4.28 0.86
CA GLY A 361 12.34 3.15 0.95
C GLY A 361 12.10 2.28 2.17
N CYS A 362 12.00 0.97 1.95
CA CYS A 362 12.05 -0.04 2.98
C CYS A 362 12.86 -1.25 2.49
N ALA A 363 13.54 -1.96 3.38
CA ALA A 363 14.20 -3.22 3.02
C ALA A 363 13.65 -4.36 3.87
N VAL A 364 13.36 -5.48 3.21
CA VAL A 364 12.84 -6.69 3.84
C VAL A 364 13.90 -7.78 3.72
N LEU A 365 14.09 -8.50 4.82
CA LEU A 365 14.90 -9.70 4.88
C LEU A 365 14.08 -10.81 5.54
N ILE A 366 14.00 -11.95 4.86
CA ILE A 366 13.38 -13.18 5.37
C ILE A 366 14.49 -14.21 5.52
N ARG A 367 14.58 -14.83 6.69
CA ARG A 367 15.62 -15.80 7.02
C ARG A 367 15.01 -17.08 7.58
N HIS A 368 15.45 -18.21 7.07
CA HIS A 368 15.18 -19.52 7.68
C HIS A 368 16.00 -19.68 8.96
N ILE A 369 15.33 -19.98 10.07
CA ILE A 369 15.92 -20.31 11.36
C ILE A 369 15.36 -21.66 11.85
N GLN A 370 16.10 -22.33 12.73
CA GLN A 370 15.61 -23.51 13.45
C GLN A 370 15.31 -23.10 14.88
N ARG A 371 14.12 -23.45 15.38
CA ARG A 371 13.72 -23.19 16.76
C ARG A 371 13.09 -24.45 17.34
N ASN A 372 13.66 -24.96 18.43
CA ASN A 372 13.17 -26.16 19.11
C ASN A 372 12.97 -27.35 18.14
N GLY A 373 13.91 -27.54 17.21
CA GLY A 373 13.84 -28.59 16.18
C GLY A 373 12.83 -28.37 15.05
N SER A 374 12.06 -27.27 15.09
CA SER A 374 11.08 -26.92 14.06
C SER A 374 11.60 -25.82 13.13
N GLN A 375 11.14 -25.82 11.88
CA GLN A 375 11.43 -24.75 10.94
C GLN A 375 10.64 -23.49 11.30
N ALA A 376 11.35 -22.38 11.36
CA ALA A 376 10.84 -21.07 11.69
C ALA A 376 11.42 -20.04 10.71
N ILE A 377 10.73 -18.91 10.56
CA ILE A 377 11.26 -17.77 9.81
C ILE A 377 11.47 -16.57 10.72
N GLN A 378 12.52 -15.83 10.43
CA GLN A 378 12.79 -14.52 10.99
C GLN A 378 12.60 -13.48 9.88
N VAL A 379 11.81 -12.45 10.16
CA VAL A 379 11.54 -11.36 9.24
C VAL A 379 12.11 -10.08 9.83
N VAL A 380 12.98 -9.40 9.07
CA VAL A 380 13.55 -8.10 9.44
C VAL A 380 13.04 -7.07 8.45
N LEU A 381 12.33 -6.07 8.96
CA LEU A 381 11.86 -4.92 8.22
C LEU A 381 12.69 -3.69 8.62
N PHE A 382 13.66 -3.34 7.77
CA PHE A 382 14.40 -2.10 7.91
C PHE A 382 13.57 -0.96 7.33
N CYS A 383 13.01 -0.14 8.21
CA CYS A 383 12.13 0.98 7.87
C CYS A 383 12.70 2.27 8.49
N PRO A 384 13.37 3.14 7.69
CA PRO A 384 13.98 4.36 8.20
C PRO A 384 13.00 5.31 8.89
N TRP A 385 11.73 5.30 8.47
CA TRP A 385 10.66 6.08 9.09
C TRP A 385 10.53 5.81 10.59
N ASP A 386 10.79 4.60 11.08
CA ASP A 386 10.60 4.27 12.51
C ASP A 386 11.54 5.05 13.44
N ARG A 387 12.73 5.44 12.96
CA ARG A 387 13.82 6.00 13.77
C ARG A 387 14.26 7.41 13.38
N HIS A 388 14.14 7.79 12.11
CA HIS A 388 14.71 9.02 11.60
C HIS A 388 13.66 10.13 11.53
N ARG A 389 13.84 11.17 12.35
CA ARG A 389 12.88 12.27 12.51
C ARG A 389 12.60 12.99 11.18
N TRP A 390 13.63 13.33 10.41
CA TRP A 390 13.47 14.00 9.12
C TRP A 390 12.68 13.15 8.11
N ILE A 391 12.77 11.82 8.19
CA ILE A 391 11.97 10.91 7.35
C ILE A 391 10.52 10.89 7.82
N LYS A 392 10.26 10.92 9.13
CA LYS A 392 8.89 11.06 9.64
C LYS A 392 8.26 12.35 9.19
N GLU A 393 8.96 13.47 9.36
CA GLU A 393 8.51 14.80 8.93
C GLU A 393 8.30 14.85 7.41
N ALA A 394 9.22 14.28 6.64
CA ALA A 394 9.07 14.22 5.19
C ALA A 394 7.83 13.41 4.76
N TRP A 395 7.40 12.39 5.51
CA TRP A 395 6.31 11.48 5.14
C TRP A 395 5.05 11.63 6.00
N GLU A 396 4.91 12.73 6.75
CA GLU A 396 3.80 12.97 7.69
C GLU A 396 2.43 12.87 6.99
N GLU A 397 2.31 13.44 5.79
CA GLU A 397 1.08 13.39 4.98
C GLU A 397 0.63 11.95 4.59
N TYR A 398 1.56 10.98 4.61
CA TYR A 398 1.32 9.59 4.25
C TYR A 398 1.46 8.62 5.43
N GLU A 399 1.54 9.11 6.67
CA GLU A 399 1.79 8.27 7.86
C GLU A 399 0.84 7.08 7.93
N TRP A 400 -0.46 7.32 7.79
CA TRP A 400 -1.47 6.26 7.86
C TRP A 400 -1.35 5.26 6.70
N ARG A 401 -1.02 5.70 5.48
CA ARG A 401 -0.81 4.81 4.31
C ARG A 401 0.43 3.94 4.51
N LEU A 402 1.49 4.52 5.06
CA LEU A 402 2.72 3.81 5.39
C LEU A 402 2.48 2.74 6.46
N LEU A 403 1.75 3.07 7.53
CA LEU A 403 1.39 2.12 8.58
C LEU A 403 0.53 0.97 8.03
N LEU A 404 -0.50 1.28 7.24
CA LEU A 404 -1.37 0.28 6.61
C LEU A 404 -0.58 -0.62 5.64
N TRP A 405 0.31 -0.04 4.85
CA TRP A 405 1.18 -0.79 3.94
C TRP A 405 2.13 -1.73 4.72
N LYS A 406 2.74 -1.26 5.81
CA LYS A 406 3.60 -2.10 6.67
C LYS A 406 2.82 -3.27 7.25
N GLU A 407 1.62 -3.02 7.77
CA GLU A 407 0.75 -4.07 8.31
C GLU A 407 0.37 -5.09 7.22
N SER A 408 -0.02 -4.61 6.04
CA SER A 408 -0.38 -5.46 4.90
C SER A 408 0.80 -6.33 4.45
N LEU A 409 2.00 -5.78 4.38
CA LEU A 409 3.22 -6.50 4.06
C LEU A 409 3.52 -7.59 5.11
N LEU A 410 3.45 -7.26 6.39
CA LEU A 410 3.71 -8.23 7.47
C LEU A 410 2.66 -9.35 7.49
N ASN A 411 1.38 -9.01 7.27
CA ASN A 411 0.30 -9.99 7.14
C ASN A 411 0.49 -10.90 5.92
N ALA A 412 0.97 -10.36 4.79
CA ALA A 412 1.28 -11.15 3.60
C ALA A 412 2.42 -12.14 3.88
N VAL A 413 3.46 -11.71 4.59
CA VAL A 413 4.57 -12.59 5.01
C VAL A 413 4.08 -13.68 5.96
N ASP A 414 3.23 -13.35 6.94
CA ASP A 414 2.69 -14.33 7.91
C ASP A 414 1.77 -15.36 7.24
N THR A 415 0.91 -14.90 6.33
CA THR A 415 0.04 -15.75 5.51
C THR A 415 0.88 -16.69 4.65
N TRP A 416 1.90 -16.15 3.98
CA TRP A 416 2.84 -16.93 3.17
C TRP A 416 3.58 -17.99 4.00
N ALA A 417 4.09 -17.60 5.18
CA ALA A 417 4.80 -18.49 6.09
C ALA A 417 3.92 -19.66 6.55
N THR A 418 2.69 -19.35 6.93
CA THR A 418 1.68 -20.35 7.33
C THR A 418 1.37 -21.30 6.18
N GLY A 419 1.18 -20.77 4.96
CA GLY A 419 0.95 -21.57 3.75
C GLY A 419 2.10 -22.50 3.39
N HIS A 420 3.33 -22.19 3.81
CA HIS A 420 4.53 -23.01 3.58
C HIS A 420 4.91 -23.90 4.78
N GLY A 421 4.01 -24.06 5.76
CA GLY A 421 4.20 -24.97 6.90
C GLY A 421 5.22 -24.47 7.93
N VAL A 422 5.52 -23.16 7.95
CA VAL A 422 6.42 -22.57 8.94
C VAL A 422 5.70 -22.49 10.29
N SER A 423 6.34 -23.03 11.34
CA SER A 423 5.72 -23.19 12.66
C SER A 423 5.71 -21.92 13.53
N SER A 424 6.63 -20.99 13.26
CA SER A 424 6.72 -19.70 13.95
C SER A 424 7.39 -18.63 13.08
N CYS A 425 6.84 -17.42 13.13
CA CYS A 425 7.39 -16.22 12.50
C CYS A 425 7.82 -15.23 13.60
N ASP A 426 9.11 -14.86 13.63
CA ASP A 426 9.60 -13.78 14.49
C ASP A 426 9.84 -12.52 13.64
N GLY A 427 9.04 -11.47 13.87
CA GLY A 427 9.16 -10.20 13.17
C GLY A 427 9.98 -9.17 13.97
N TYR A 428 10.84 -8.46 13.26
CA TYR A 428 11.71 -7.43 13.81
C TYR A 428 11.59 -6.18 12.94
N THR A 429 11.24 -5.03 13.53
CA THR A 429 11.15 -3.75 12.82
C THR A 429 12.14 -2.74 13.36
N GLY A 430 12.78 -2.02 12.44
CA GLY A 430 13.61 -0.86 12.76
C GLY A 430 15.08 -1.04 12.41
N GLY A 431 15.85 -0.07 12.88
CA GLY A 431 17.27 0.09 12.60
C GLY A 431 17.60 1.56 12.47
N SER A 432 18.65 2.01 13.14
CA SER A 432 19.17 3.37 12.98
C SER A 432 20.54 3.26 12.34
N ARG A 433 20.71 3.92 11.19
CA ARG A 433 22.03 4.11 10.61
C ARG A 433 22.50 5.51 10.97
N PHE A 434 23.69 5.63 11.54
CA PHE A 434 24.33 6.94 11.68
C PHE A 434 24.75 7.42 10.29
N THR A 435 24.17 8.52 9.83
CA THR A 435 24.48 9.14 8.55
C THR A 435 25.64 10.13 8.75
N ARG A 436 26.56 10.22 7.78
CA ARG A 436 27.65 11.22 7.82
C ARG A 436 27.04 12.62 7.75
N LYS A 437 27.66 13.58 8.45
CA LYS A 437 27.17 14.94 8.76
C LYS A 437 26.87 15.87 7.56
N ASP A 438 27.07 15.42 6.33
CA ASP A 438 27.13 16.33 5.17
C ASP A 438 25.76 16.54 4.50
N ARG A 439 24.84 15.56 4.60
CA ARG A 439 23.41 15.69 4.23
C ARG A 439 22.56 14.58 4.85
N GLU A 440 21.27 14.85 5.05
CA GLU A 440 20.29 13.85 5.46
C GLU A 440 19.88 13.01 4.23
N PRO A 441 20.17 11.69 4.19
CA PRO A 441 19.73 10.84 3.08
C PRO A 441 18.23 10.55 3.16
N ASP A 442 17.62 10.33 2.00
CA ASP A 442 16.23 9.87 1.92
C ASP A 442 16.08 8.38 2.27
N SER A 443 14.84 7.94 2.48
CA SER A 443 14.53 6.57 2.91
C SER A 443 14.99 5.49 1.92
N VAL A 444 14.97 5.74 0.61
CA VAL A 444 15.41 4.79 -0.42
C VAL A 444 16.93 4.66 -0.40
N GLU A 445 17.64 5.79 -0.31
CA GLU A 445 19.11 5.81 -0.21
C GLU A 445 19.59 5.02 1.02
N MET A 446 18.93 5.21 2.16
CA MET A 446 19.24 4.47 3.39
C MET A 446 19.00 2.96 3.25
N CYS A 447 17.90 2.54 2.63
CA CYS A 447 17.58 1.13 2.43
C CYS A 447 18.51 0.46 1.40
N ALA A 448 18.84 1.16 0.32
CA ALA A 448 19.78 0.70 -0.69
C ALA A 448 21.18 0.47 -0.08
N GLN A 449 21.65 1.42 0.73
CA GLN A 449 22.92 1.26 1.42
C GLN A 449 22.87 0.16 2.49
N TRP A 450 21.76 0.01 3.21
CA TRP A 450 21.57 -1.09 4.16
C TRP A 450 21.67 -2.46 3.46
N LEU A 451 20.97 -2.64 2.33
CA LEU A 451 21.06 -3.87 1.54
C LEU A 451 22.47 -4.12 1.02
N HIS A 452 23.15 -3.08 0.53
CA HIS A 452 24.55 -3.19 0.10
C HIS A 452 25.43 -3.72 1.22
N ASP A 453 25.31 -3.17 2.42
CA ASP A 453 26.11 -3.58 3.57
C ASP A 453 25.83 -5.04 3.91
N VAL A 454 24.56 -5.43 4.06
CA VAL A 454 24.17 -6.82 4.37
C VAL A 454 24.70 -7.81 3.30
N MET A 455 24.65 -7.44 2.02
CA MET A 455 25.14 -8.27 0.91
C MET A 455 26.68 -8.35 0.86
N THR A 456 27.40 -7.32 1.30
CA THR A 456 28.87 -7.26 1.22
C THR A 456 29.57 -7.89 2.42
N ALA A 457 28.93 -7.93 3.58
CA ALA A 457 29.44 -8.64 4.75
C ALA A 457 28.35 -9.54 5.38
N PRO A 458 27.95 -10.63 4.69
CA PRO A 458 26.89 -11.55 5.16
C PRO A 458 27.26 -12.30 6.45
N ASN A 459 28.54 -12.32 6.81
CA ASN A 459 29.04 -12.93 8.04
C ASN A 459 28.84 -12.05 9.27
N LYS A 460 28.59 -10.74 9.11
CA LYS A 460 28.21 -9.86 10.22
C LYS A 460 26.77 -10.17 10.59
N THR A 461 26.57 -10.55 11.85
CA THR A 461 25.32 -11.14 12.32
C THR A 461 24.16 -10.15 12.26
N ILE A 462 23.17 -10.51 11.43
CA ILE A 462 21.77 -10.17 11.69
C ILE A 462 21.42 -10.85 13.01
N PRO A 463 20.78 -10.14 13.98
CA PRO A 463 20.52 -10.67 15.31
C PRO A 463 19.96 -12.08 15.23
N ARG A 464 20.62 -13.02 15.90
CA ARG A 464 20.03 -14.33 16.18
C ARG A 464 18.89 -14.10 17.18
N ALA A 465 17.82 -14.87 17.03
CA ALA A 465 16.80 -14.89 18.06
C ALA A 465 17.50 -15.28 19.37
N ALA A 466 17.43 -14.41 20.40
CA ALA A 466 17.96 -14.72 21.72
C ALA A 466 17.40 -16.09 22.15
N GLU A 467 18.28 -17.06 22.35
CA GLU A 467 17.89 -18.34 22.92
C GLU A 467 17.33 -18.05 24.33
N GLU A 468 16.19 -18.67 24.63
CA GLU A 468 15.30 -18.32 25.76
C GLU A 468 16.06 -18.20 27.09
N GLY A 469 16.26 -16.97 27.57
CA GLY A 469 16.77 -16.71 28.93
C GLY A 469 17.69 -15.50 29.10
N GLY A 470 18.20 -14.88 28.03
CA GLY A 470 19.05 -13.68 28.13
C GLY A 470 18.31 -12.39 27.75
N GLU A 471 18.14 -11.47 28.71
CA GLU A 471 18.00 -10.04 28.39
C GLU A 471 19.32 -9.53 27.84
N GLU A 472 19.61 -9.78 26.57
CA GLU A 472 20.64 -9.04 25.86
C GLU A 472 20.06 -8.53 24.54
N THR A 473 19.98 -7.20 24.45
CA THR A 473 19.94 -6.48 23.18
C THR A 473 21.12 -6.95 22.34
N GLU A 474 20.92 -7.92 21.45
CA GLU A 474 21.92 -8.24 20.42
C GLU A 474 22.07 -6.98 19.55
N ALA A 475 23.09 -6.18 19.89
CA ALA A 475 23.56 -5.11 19.07
C ALA A 475 24.12 -5.73 17.78
N TRP A 476 23.59 -5.32 16.65
CA TRP A 476 24.19 -5.61 15.35
C TRP A 476 25.69 -5.25 15.40
N GLU A 477 26.59 -6.14 14.96
CA GLU A 477 28.04 -5.89 14.86
C GLU A 477 28.42 -4.82 13.81
N TRP A 478 27.42 -4.25 13.13
CA TRP A 478 27.60 -3.06 12.30
C TRP A 478 27.70 -1.88 13.27
N GLY A 479 28.88 -1.28 13.39
CA GLY A 479 29.25 -0.26 14.39
C GLY A 479 28.44 1.06 14.42
N GLY A 480 27.16 1.05 14.06
CA GLY A 480 26.16 2.05 14.36
C GLY A 480 24.88 1.35 14.85
N VAL A 481 24.32 1.86 15.94
CA VAL A 481 23.21 1.26 16.72
C VAL A 481 21.98 0.96 15.87
N VAL A 482 21.90 -0.23 15.26
CA VAL A 482 20.67 -0.76 14.66
C VAL A 482 19.88 -1.45 15.77
N SER A 483 19.01 -0.71 16.46
CA SER A 483 18.10 -1.29 17.46
C SER A 483 16.79 -1.70 16.77
N VAL A 484 16.46 -2.98 16.87
CA VAL A 484 15.28 -3.58 16.22
C VAL A 484 14.36 -4.15 17.31
N HIS A 485 13.07 -3.85 17.25
CA HIS A 485 12.09 -4.30 18.25
C HIS A 485 11.28 -5.47 17.71
N LYS A 486 10.91 -6.41 18.58
CA LYS A 486 10.02 -7.52 18.24
C LYS A 486 8.63 -6.96 17.90
N THR A 487 8.06 -7.38 16.77
CA THR A 487 6.76 -6.89 16.29
C THR A 487 5.58 -7.20 17.20
N SER A 488 5.76 -8.04 18.23
CA SER A 488 4.76 -8.29 19.28
C SER A 488 4.32 -7.04 20.05
N GLU A 489 5.02 -5.91 19.88
CA GLU A 489 4.70 -4.62 20.53
C GLU A 489 4.01 -3.60 19.61
N LEU A 490 4.00 -3.80 18.28
CA LEU A 490 3.45 -2.83 17.32
C LEU A 490 1.91 -2.87 17.20
N ALA A 491 1.28 -3.94 17.68
CA ALA A 491 -0.18 -4.09 17.73
C ALA A 491 -0.82 -3.56 19.03
N ARG A 492 -0.05 -2.94 19.95
CA ARG A 492 -0.61 -2.31 21.14
C ARG A 492 -0.79 -0.81 20.89
N PRO A 493 -2.02 -0.27 20.96
CA PRO A 493 -2.21 1.16 21.12
C PRO A 493 -1.40 1.62 22.34
N ARG A 494 -0.52 2.61 22.16
CA ARG A 494 0.19 3.24 23.28
C ARG A 494 -0.81 3.99 24.14
N GLY A 495 -1.35 3.32 25.15
CA GLY A 495 -2.24 3.94 26.11
C GLY A 495 -3.07 2.94 26.87
N LEU A 496 -2.43 2.11 27.70
CA LEU A 496 -2.98 1.56 28.94
C LEU A 496 -1.80 0.97 29.72
N ARG A 497 -1.35 1.71 30.74
CA ARG A 497 -0.50 1.18 31.81
C ARG A 497 -1.34 0.18 32.59
N GLU A 498 -0.96 -1.09 32.60
CA GLU A 498 -1.42 -2.02 33.63
C GLU A 498 -0.25 -2.27 34.57
N ASP A 499 -0.43 -1.83 35.81
CA ASP A 499 0.42 -2.16 36.94
C ASP A 499 0.38 -3.67 37.18
N GLY A 500 1.54 -4.23 37.51
CA GLY A 500 1.80 -5.66 37.41
C GLY A 500 1.09 -6.55 38.41
N THR A 501 1.05 -7.83 38.07
CA THR A 501 1.25 -8.93 39.02
C THR A 501 1.68 -10.21 38.27
N GLN A 502 2.67 -10.90 38.84
CA GLN A 502 3.26 -12.15 38.35
C GLN A 502 2.30 -13.33 38.48
N GLY A 503 2.39 -14.31 37.57
CA GLY A 503 1.93 -15.69 37.84
C GLY A 503 1.40 -16.51 36.66
N ALA A 504 2.30 -17.13 35.91
CA ALA A 504 2.19 -18.44 35.26
C ALA A 504 1.12 -18.78 34.18
N VAL A 505 1.59 -19.68 33.29
CA VAL A 505 0.91 -20.59 32.36
C VAL A 505 0.73 -20.12 30.92
N CYS A 506 1.64 -20.67 30.10
CA CYS A 506 1.63 -20.74 28.66
C CYS A 506 0.31 -21.35 28.13
N GLN A 507 -0.51 -20.54 27.46
CA GLN A 507 -1.53 -21.02 26.53
C GLN A 507 -1.60 -20.10 25.32
N LYS A 508 -1.28 -20.65 24.16
CA LYS A 508 -1.59 -20.09 22.84
C LYS A 508 -3.03 -19.58 22.84
N ARG A 509 -3.22 -18.28 22.68
CA ARG A 509 -4.53 -17.70 22.35
C ARG A 509 -4.40 -16.87 21.08
N LYS A 510 -5.08 -17.35 20.03
CA LYS A 510 -5.51 -16.57 18.89
C LYS A 510 -6.30 -15.37 19.43
N LEU A 511 -5.91 -14.16 19.06
CA LEU A 511 -6.70 -12.97 19.31
C LEU A 511 -7.68 -12.78 18.16
N SER A 512 -8.86 -13.38 18.34
CA SER A 512 -10.11 -12.80 17.87
C SER A 512 -10.42 -11.64 18.82
N CYS A 513 -10.44 -10.39 18.33
CA CYS A 513 -10.84 -9.27 19.18
C CYS A 513 -12.36 -9.31 19.41
N LEU A 514 -12.73 -9.57 20.67
CA LEU A 514 -14.06 -9.42 21.22
C LEU A 514 -14.41 -7.93 21.33
N LEU A 515 -15.60 -7.59 20.83
CA LEU A 515 -16.40 -6.44 21.25
C LEU A 515 -16.60 -6.45 22.77
N VAL A 516 -16.30 -5.34 23.42
CA VAL A 516 -16.77 -5.08 24.79
C VAL A 516 -18.04 -4.24 24.69
N PHE A 517 -19.17 -4.91 24.90
CA PHE A 517 -20.41 -4.28 25.35
C PHE A 517 -20.26 -3.89 26.82
N CYS A 518 -20.75 -2.71 27.20
CA CYS A 518 -21.51 -2.45 28.43
C CYS A 518 -21.98 -0.99 28.49
N GLY A 519 -23.29 -0.80 28.71
CA GLY A 519 -23.89 0.43 29.25
C GLY A 519 -24.78 1.20 28.30
#